data_AF-A0A932TK52-F1
#
_entry.id   AF-A0A932TK52-F1
#
_cell.length_a   1.000
_cell.length_b   1.000
_cell.length_c   1.000
_cell.angle_alpha   90.00
_cell.angle_beta   90.00
_cell.angle_gamma   90.00
#
_symmetry.space_group_name_H-M   'P 1'
#
loop_
_entity.id
_entity.type
_entity.pdbx_description
1 polymer ?
#
loop_
_entity_poly.entity_id
_entity_poly.type
_entity_poly.pdbx_seq_one_letter_code
_entity_poly.pdbx_strand_id
1 'polypeptide(L)' 'MAEMLTCARCSGQFPGPGVTADEQIYCCDVCATGGMMARPGMNWLGVATAAAAGALLGWWIAARS' A
#
# COMPACT_ATOMS: atom_id res chain seq x y z
N MET A 1 26.91 -6.37 -8.69
CA MET A 1 26.32 -5.80 -7.46
C MET A 1 25.13 -4.98 -7.90
N ALA A 2 23.91 -5.44 -7.60
CA ALA A 2 22.70 -4.77 -8.04
C ALA A 2 22.56 -3.44 -7.29
N GLU A 3 22.59 -2.32 -8.00
CA GLU A 3 22.27 -1.03 -7.44
C GLU A 3 20.80 -1.01 -7.01
N MET A 4 20.56 -0.71 -5.72
CA MET A 4 19.22 -0.52 -5.20
C MET A 4 18.80 0.92 -5.47
N LEU A 5 17.74 1.07 -6.26
CA LEU A 5 17.16 2.35 -6.64
C LEU A 5 15.87 2.56 -5.87
N THR A 6 15.50 3.82 -5.66
CA THR A 6 14.26 4.21 -4.99
C THR A 6 13.30 4.80 -6.02
N CYS A 7 12.07 4.29 -6.07
CA CYS A 7 11.06 4.78 -7.00
C CYS A 7 10.63 6.19 -6.60
N ALA A 8 10.69 7.14 -7.54
CA ALA A 8 10.31 8.52 -7.30
C ALA A 8 8.82 8.72 -6.93
N ARG A 9 7.95 7.73 -7.21
CA ARG A 9 6.50 7.84 -6.97
C ARG A 9 5.99 7.12 -5.71
N CYS A 10 6.37 5.86 -5.52
CA CYS A 10 5.93 5.07 -4.36
C CYS A 10 6.98 4.94 -3.27
N SER A 11 8.18 5.50 -3.48
CA SER A 11 9.31 5.42 -2.56
C SER A 11 9.77 3.99 -2.25
N GLY A 12 9.34 3.00 -3.05
CA GLY A 12 9.77 1.61 -2.93
C GLY A 12 11.19 1.41 -3.44
N GLN A 13 11.96 0.59 -2.73
CA GLN A 13 13.29 0.17 -3.15
C GLN A 13 13.20 -1.01 -4.14
N PHE A 14 13.96 -0.98 -5.21
CA PHE A 14 13.99 -2.04 -6.23
C PHE A 14 15.39 -2.19 -6.84
N PRO A 15 15.78 -3.41 -7.24
CA PRO A 15 17.03 -3.63 -7.96
C PRO A 15 16.89 -3.14 -9.41
N GLY A 16 17.89 -2.41 -9.93
CA GLY A 16 17.85 -1.88 -11.30
C GLY A 16 17.89 -2.93 -12.43
N PRO A 17 17.56 -2.55 -13.68
CA PRO A 17 17.18 -1.20 -14.13
C PRO A 17 15.67 -0.91 -13.99
N GLY A 18 15.34 0.34 -13.62
CA GLY A 18 13.96 0.84 -13.55
C GLY A 18 13.47 1.45 -14.84
N VAL A 19 12.27 2.01 -14.81
CA VAL A 19 11.68 2.78 -15.92
C VAL A 19 12.03 4.26 -15.71
N THR A 20 12.71 4.88 -16.67
CA THR A 20 12.99 6.32 -16.64
C THR A 20 11.91 7.10 -17.38
N ALA A 21 11.29 8.06 -16.71
CA ALA A 21 10.35 9.00 -17.32
C ALA A 21 10.45 10.37 -16.63
N ASP A 22 10.31 11.46 -17.38
CA ASP A 22 10.34 12.83 -16.80
C ASP A 22 11.58 13.11 -15.92
N GLU A 23 12.77 12.67 -16.37
CA GLU A 23 14.04 12.77 -15.62
C GLU A 23 14.06 12.02 -14.27
N GLN A 24 13.05 11.20 -13.98
CA GLN A 24 12.92 10.42 -12.75
C GLN A 24 12.95 8.91 -13.02
N ILE A 25 13.32 8.12 -12.00
CA ILE A 25 13.35 6.65 -12.08
C ILE A 25 12.23 6.01 -11.26
N TYR A 26 11.57 5.04 -11.88
CA TYR A 26 10.39 4.37 -11.34
C TYR A 26 10.59 2.85 -11.31
N CYS A 27 9.94 2.20 -10.36
CA CYS A 27 9.98 0.73 -10.25
C CYS A 27 9.14 0.00 -11.32
N CYS A 28 8.19 0.69 -11.97
CA CYS A 28 7.31 0.11 -12.98
C CYS A 28 6.67 1.19 -13.87
N ASP A 29 6.15 0.79 -15.04
CA ASP A 29 5.47 1.67 -15.99
C ASP A 29 4.25 2.38 -15.40
N VAL A 30 3.55 1.75 -14.45
CA VAL A 30 2.39 2.36 -13.78
C VAL A 30 2.82 3.60 -12.98
N CYS A 31 3.95 3.51 -12.28
CA CYS A 31 4.52 4.65 -11.57
C CYS A 31 5.01 5.73 -12.53
N ALA A 32 5.60 5.34 -13.66
CA ALA A 32 6.10 6.27 -14.68
C ALA A 32 4.97 7.00 -15.44
N THR A 33 3.88 6.30 -15.76
CA THR A 33 2.74 6.85 -16.54
C THR A 33 1.78 7.66 -15.66
N GLY A 34 1.90 7.56 -14.33
CA GLY A 34 1.02 8.25 -13.40
C GLY A 34 -0.41 7.72 -13.36
N GLY A 35 -0.63 6.48 -13.80
CA GLY A 35 -1.91 5.80 -13.65
C GLY A 35 -2.35 5.79 -12.18
N MET A 36 -3.66 5.89 -11.92
CA MET A 36 -4.19 5.85 -10.57
C MET A 36 -3.67 4.62 -9.85
N MET A 37 -2.77 4.80 -8.88
CA MET A 37 -2.46 3.79 -7.88
C MET A 37 -3.73 3.58 -7.08
N ALA A 38 -4.57 2.65 -7.53
CA ALA A 38 -5.61 2.07 -6.71
C ALA A 38 -4.89 1.44 -5.53
N ARG A 39 -4.81 2.16 -4.40
CA ARG A 39 -4.23 1.67 -3.15
C ARG A 39 -4.97 0.37 -2.81
N PRO A 40 -4.36 -0.81 -2.97
CA PRO A 40 -5.01 -2.05 -2.59
C PRO A 40 -4.98 -2.08 -1.05
N GLY A 41 -6.04 -1.58 -0.41
CA GLY A 41 -6.05 -1.38 1.04
C GLY A 41 -7.15 -0.45 1.54
N MET A 42 -7.75 0.39 0.69
CA MET A 42 -8.95 1.15 1.05
C MET A 42 -10.20 0.45 0.53
N ASN A 43 -10.32 -0.84 0.83
CA ASN A 43 -11.52 -1.62 0.52
C ASN A 43 -12.50 -1.27 1.64
N TRP A 44 -13.67 -0.71 1.32
CA TRP A 44 -14.76 -0.49 2.29
C TRP A 44 -15.11 -1.75 3.12
N LEU A 45 -14.74 -2.94 2.63
CA LEU A 45 -14.79 -4.20 3.39
C LEU A 45 -13.94 -4.20 4.68
N GLY A 46 -12.77 -3.55 4.70
CA GLY A 46 -11.88 -3.54 5.87
C GLY A 46 -12.42 -2.69 7.03
N VAL A 47 -13.20 -1.65 6.72
CA VAL A 47 -13.90 -0.83 7.73
C VAL A 47 -15.07 -1.61 8.33
N ALA A 48 -15.80 -2.37 7.52
CA ALA A 48 -16.90 -3.20 8.00
C ALA A 48 -16.43 -4.32 8.96
N THR A 49 -15.29 -4.95 8.68
CA THR A 49 -14.74 -6.01 9.54
C THR A 49 -14.17 -5.47 10.85
N ALA A 50 -13.56 -4.29 10.86
CA ALA A 50 -13.06 -3.67 12.08
C ALA A 50 -14.17 -3.33 13.09
N ALA A 51 -15.32 -2.83 12.60
CA ALA A 51 -16.48 -2.55 13.45
C ALA A 51 -17.10 -3.82 14.05
N ALA A 52 -17.18 -4.90 13.26
CA ALA A 52 -17.69 -6.19 13.73
C ALA A 52 -16.77 -6.85 14.79
N ALA A 53 -15.44 -6.75 14.59
CA ALA A 53 -14.47 -7.27 15.56
C ALA A 53 -14.49 -6.49 16.88
N GLY A 54 -14.62 -5.16 16.82
CA GLY A 54 -14.74 -4.32 18.01
C GLY A 54 -16.00 -4.62 18.84
N ALA A 55 -17.13 -4.88 18.19
CA ALA A 55 -18.38 -5.24 18.87
C ALA A 55 -18.29 -6.59 19.59
N LEU A 56 -17.63 -7.60 18.98
CA LEU A 56 -17.44 -8.90 19.61
C LEU A 56 -16.48 -8.82 20.80
N LEU A 57 -15.34 -8.14 20.66
CA LEU A 57 -14.41 -7.94 21.77
C LEU A 57 -15.03 -7.13 22.92
N GLY A 58 -15.80 -6.07 22.61
CA GLY A 58 -16.53 -5.29 23.61
C GLY A 58 -17.57 -6.11 24.37
N TRP A 59 -18.31 -6.99 23.69
CA TRP A 59 -19.29 -7.88 24.33
C TRP A 59 -18.63 -8.92 25.25
N TRP A 60 -17.50 -9.51 24.86
CA TRP A 60 -16.77 -10.46 25.70
C TRP A 60 -16.17 -9.83 26.96
N ILE A 61 -15.69 -8.59 26.86
CA ILE A 61 -15.16 -7.84 28.01
C ILE A 61 -16.31 -7.45 28.95
N ALA A 62 -17.42 -6.95 28.41
CA ALA A 62 -18.61 -6.60 29.20
C ALA A 62 -19.30 -7.81 29.83
N ALA A 63 -19.29 -8.97 29.18
CA ALA A 63 -19.87 -10.20 29.73
C ALA A 63 -19.01 -10.85 30.84
N ARG A 64 -17.77 -10.37 31.04
CA ARG A 64 -16.83 -10.90 32.04
C ARG A 64 -16.56 -9.92 33.20
N SER A 65 -17.14 -8.71 33.18
CA SER A 65 -17.09 -7.73 34.28
C SER A 65 -18.26 -7.87 35.24
#